data_AF-F3FE36-F1
#
_entry.id   AF-F3FE36-F1
#
_cell.length_a   1.000
_cell.length_b   1.000
_cell.length_c   1.000
_cell.angle_alpha   90.00
_cell.angle_beta   90.00
_cell.angle_gamma   90.00
#
_symmetry.space_group_name_H-M   'P 1'
#
loop_
_entity.id
_entity.type
_entity.pdbx_description
1 polymer ?
#
loop_
_entity_poly.entity_id
_entity_poly.type
_entity_poly.pdbx_seq_one_letter_code
_entity_poly.pdbx_strand_id
1 'polypeptide(L)'
;TKKWLELAATTGLDRQAMEQALNAGHFEKAVMDDQQLAQKLGLRAVPVLLLRRSGEALEDARVFNGTLPFDRLSQEIDALATWA
;
A
#
# COMPACT_ATOMS: atom_id res chain seq x y z
N THR A 1 13.10 -0.82 17.09
CA THR A 1 11.93 -0.46 17.93
C THR A 1 11.93 0.99 18.36
N LYS A 2 13.03 1.52 18.94
CA LYS A 2 13.11 2.90 19.46
C LYS A 2 12.71 4.01 18.47
N LYS A 3 13.18 3.93 17.22
CA LYS A 3 12.84 4.90 16.14
C LYS A 3 11.35 5.00 15.83
N TRP A 4 10.61 3.89 15.92
CA TRP A 4 9.17 3.86 15.63
C TRP A 4 8.35 4.49 16.75
N LEU A 5 8.75 4.25 18.00
CA LEU A 5 8.11 4.86 19.17
C LEU A 5 8.32 6.38 19.22
N GLU A 6 9.50 6.85 18.81
CA GLU A 6 9.79 8.29 18.66
C GLU A 6 8.91 8.92 17.57
N LEU A 7 8.75 8.26 16.43
CA LEU A 7 7.86 8.73 15.36
C LEU A 7 6.39 8.79 15.81
N ALA A 8 5.90 7.76 16.51
CA ALA A 8 4.53 7.74 17.04
C ALA A 8 4.22 8.95 17.95
N ALA A 9 5.17 9.34 18.79
CA ALA A 9 5.01 10.52 19.64
C ALA A 9 4.83 11.82 18.83
N THR A 10 5.41 11.89 17.63
CA THR A 10 5.25 13.05 16.72
C THR A 10 3.97 13.02 15.89
N THR A 11 3.31 11.87 15.76
CA THR A 11 2.10 11.70 14.94
C THR A 11 0.81 11.58 15.76
N GLY A 12 0.90 11.70 17.09
CA GLY A 12 -0.25 11.59 17.99
C GLY A 12 -0.69 10.15 18.29
N LEU A 13 0.15 9.16 17.96
CA LEU A 13 -0.11 7.76 18.30
C LEU A 13 0.24 7.48 19.77
N ASP A 14 -0.59 6.69 20.44
CA ASP A 14 -0.31 6.25 21.80
C ASP A 14 0.92 5.35 21.85
N ARG A 15 1.91 5.75 22.64
CA ARG A 15 3.21 5.08 22.70
C ARG A 15 3.09 3.66 23.28
N GLN A 16 2.29 3.49 24.32
CA GLN A 16 2.18 2.21 25.02
C GLN A 16 1.47 1.17 24.13
N ALA A 17 0.36 1.56 23.50
CA ALA A 17 -0.35 0.73 22.54
C ALA A 17 0.53 0.37 21.33
N MET A 18 1.33 1.31 20.83
CA MET A 18 2.27 1.02 19.74
C MET A 18 3.34 0.01 20.18
N GLU A 19 3.95 0.21 21.35
CA GLU A 19 4.97 -0.70 21.88
C GLU A 19 4.40 -2.11 22.07
N GLN A 20 3.19 -2.23 22.61
CA GLN A 20 2.48 -3.51 22.71
C GLN A 20 2.26 -4.14 21.33
N ALA A 21 1.76 -3.39 20.35
CA ALA A 21 1.49 -3.92 19.02
C ALA A 21 2.76 -4.37 18.28
N LEU A 22 3.88 -3.64 18.45
CA LEU A 22 5.18 -4.01 17.90
C LEU A 22 5.73 -5.28 18.56
N ASN A 23 5.67 -5.37 19.90
CA ASN A 23 6.21 -6.51 20.63
C ASN A 23 5.37 -7.78 20.44
N ALA A 24 4.05 -7.64 20.33
CA ALA A 24 3.13 -8.76 20.12
C ALA A 24 2.96 -9.13 18.64
N GLY A 25 3.62 -8.43 17.71
CA GLY A 25 3.55 -8.72 16.28
C GLY A 25 2.12 -8.63 15.71
N HIS A 26 1.26 -7.78 16.26
CA HIS A 26 -0.19 -7.75 15.96
C HIS A 26 -0.51 -7.66 14.45
N PHE A 27 0.36 -7.02 13.68
CA PHE A 27 0.16 -6.79 12.24
C PHE A 27 1.14 -7.56 11.35
N GLU A 28 2.01 -8.40 11.92
CA GLU A 28 3.02 -9.13 11.14
C GLU A 28 2.37 -10.02 10.09
N LYS A 29 1.36 -10.81 10.48
CA LYS A 29 0.64 -11.68 9.54
C LYS A 29 -0.01 -10.89 8.41
N ALA A 30 -0.68 -9.78 8.71
CA ALA A 30 -1.34 -8.96 7.69
C ALA A 30 -0.33 -8.42 6.67
N VAL A 31 0.82 -7.92 7.13
CA VAL A 31 1.90 -7.45 6.26
C VAL A 31 2.46 -8.60 5.40
N MET A 32 2.64 -9.79 5.96
CA MET A 32 3.13 -10.95 5.22
C MET A 32 2.12 -11.44 4.17
N ASP A 33 0.83 -11.45 4.51
CA ASP A 33 -0.25 -11.82 3.59
C ASP A 33 -0.31 -10.82 2.41
N ASP A 34 -0.16 -9.52 2.67
CA ASP A 34 -0.10 -8.47 1.63
C ASP A 34 1.14 -8.63 0.73
N GLN A 35 2.30 -8.97 1.31
CA GLN A 35 3.51 -9.26 0.53
C GLN A 35 3.33 -10.48 -0.38
N GLN A 36 2.66 -11.54 0.11
CA GLN A 36 2.34 -12.70 -0.71
C GLN A 36 1.37 -12.37 -1.83
N LEU A 37 0.37 -11.52 -1.58
CA LEU A 37 -0.54 -11.02 -2.61
C LEU A 37 0.23 -10.25 -3.69
N ALA A 38 1.13 -9.34 -3.31
CA ALA A 38 1.97 -8.62 -4.27
C ALA A 38 2.82 -9.57 -5.13
N GLN A 39 3.37 -10.63 -4.55
CA GLN A 39 4.10 -11.67 -5.30
C GLN A 39 3.19 -12.42 -6.28
N LYS A 40 1.97 -12.79 -5.88
CA LYS A 40 1.00 -13.45 -6.76
C LYS A 40 0.59 -12.58 -7.94
N LEU A 41 0.49 -11.27 -7.73
CA LEU A 41 0.24 -10.27 -8.78
C LEU A 41 1.48 -9.97 -9.63
N GLY A 42 2.63 -10.62 -9.37
CA GLY A 42 3.85 -10.46 -10.15
C GLY A 42 4.61 -9.15 -9.90
N LEU A 43 4.31 -8.45 -8.80
CA LEU A 43 4.92 -7.17 -8.46
C LEU A 43 6.35 -7.39 -7.92
N ARG A 44 7.34 -6.82 -8.59
CA ARG A 44 8.77 -7.11 -8.36
C ARG A 44 9.63 -5.91 -7.96
N ALA A 45 9.07 -4.71 -8.03
CA ALA A 45 9.77 -3.47 -7.73
C ALA A 45 8.86 -2.50 -6.98
N VAL A 46 9.44 -1.46 -6.40
CA VAL A 46 8.71 -0.37 -5.74
C VAL A 46 9.24 0.99 -6.20
N PRO A 47 8.41 2.06 -6.25
CA PRO A 47 6.97 2.03 -6.02
C PRO A 47 6.21 1.36 -7.19
N VAL A 48 5.03 0.81 -6.89
CA VAL A 48 4.07 0.29 -7.87
C VAL A 48 2.69 0.81 -7.51
N LEU A 49 1.91 1.20 -8.52
CA LEU A 49 0.51 1.57 -8.39
C LEU A 49 -0.36 0.58 -9.17
N LEU A 50 -1.42 0.11 -8.54
CA LEU A 50 -2.49 -0.66 -9.17
C LEU A 50 -3.71 0.25 -9.30
N LEU A 51 -4.20 0.45 -10.52
CA LEU A 51 -5.38 1.26 -10.80
C LEU A 51 -6.48 0.39 -11.39
N ARG A 52 -7.64 0.39 -10.74
CA ARG A 52 -8.84 -0.38 -11.14
C ARG A 52 -10.10 0.33 -10.67
N ARG A 53 -11.26 -0.07 -11.19
CA ARG A 53 -12.55 0.40 -10.68
C ARG A 53 -12.84 -0.25 -9.32
N SER A 54 -13.72 0.39 -8.57
CA SER A 54 -14.26 -0.21 -7.35
C SER A 54 -15.03 -1.49 -7.71
N GLY A 55 -14.79 -2.57 -6.97
CA GLY A 55 -15.41 -3.87 -7.20
C GLY A 55 -14.70 -4.78 -8.19
N GLU A 56 -13.79 -4.26 -9.02
CA GLU A 56 -12.94 -5.11 -9.88
C GLU A 56 -11.91 -5.87 -9.05
N ALA A 57 -11.45 -7.01 -9.56
CA ALA A 57 -10.40 -7.80 -8.95
C ALA A 57 -9.04 -7.06 -9.07
N LEU A 58 -8.07 -7.39 -8.21
CA LEU A 58 -6.74 -6.75 -8.28
C LEU A 58 -5.94 -7.24 -9.48
N GLU A 59 -6.23 -8.45 -9.94
CA GLU A 59 -5.69 -9.09 -11.12
C GLU A 59 -6.03 -8.34 -12.41
N ASP A 60 -7.16 -7.63 -12.41
CA ASP A 60 -7.63 -6.82 -13.55
C ASP A 60 -7.08 -5.38 -13.52
N ALA A 61 -6.32 -5.02 -12.47
CA ALA A 61 -5.80 -3.67 -12.33
C ALA A 61 -4.69 -3.37 -13.35
N ARG A 62 -4.68 -2.13 -13.84
CA ARG A 62 -3.56 -1.61 -14.61
C ARG A 62 -2.38 -1.36 -13.67
N VAL A 63 -1.22 -1.90 -14.04
CA VAL A 63 0.01 -1.84 -13.24
C VAL A 63 0.91 -0.71 -13.75
N PHE A 64 1.29 0.19 -12.86
CA PHE A 64 2.29 1.23 -13.11
C PHE A 64 3.52 0.97 -12.26
N ASN A 65 4.66 0.72 -12.91
CA ASN A 65 5.93 0.49 -12.22
C ASN A 65 6.74 1.79 -12.14
N GLY A 66 7.34 2.03 -10.98
CA GLY A 66 8.16 3.20 -10.71
C GLY A 66 7.35 4.45 -10.38
N THR A 67 8.05 5.56 -10.18
CA THR A 67 7.43 6.84 -9.84
C THR A 67 6.56 7.34 -10.99
N LEU A 68 5.29 7.63 -10.69
CA LEU A 68 4.34 8.17 -11.66
C LEU A 68 4.13 9.67 -11.40
N PRO A 69 4.37 10.56 -12.38
CA PRO A 69 4.04 11.97 -12.25
C PRO A 69 2.54 12.18 -12.01
N PHE A 70 2.19 13.20 -11.22
CA PHE A 70 0.80 13.47 -10.84
C PHE A 70 -0.13 13.67 -12.05
N ASP A 71 0.27 14.49 -13.02
CA ASP A 71 -0.55 14.75 -14.21
C ASP A 71 -0.83 13.47 -15.01
N ARG A 72 0.15 12.57 -15.06
CA ARG A 72 -0.01 11.26 -15.69
C ARG A 72 -0.96 10.37 -14.90
N LEU A 73 -0.86 10.34 -13.57
CA LEU A 73 -1.81 9.61 -12.74
C LEU A 73 -3.25 10.13 -12.94
N SER A 74 -3.45 11.44 -13.00
CA SER A 74 -4.76 12.05 -13.25
C SER A 74 -5.35 11.58 -14.58
N GLN A 75 -4.56 11.60 -15.66
CA GLN A 75 -5.00 11.14 -16.98
C GLN A 75 -5.39 9.66 -17.00
N GLU A 76 -4.65 8.80 -16.27
CA GLU A 76 -4.95 7.38 -16.18
C GLU A 76 -6.24 7.12 -15.38
N ILE A 77 -6.51 7.92 -14.35
CA ILE A 77 -7.78 7.88 -13.60
C ILE A 77 -8.94 8.32 -14.49
N ASP A 78 -8.78 9.41 -15.25
CA ASP A 78 -9.82 9.89 -16.18
C ASP A 78 -10.10 8.85 -17.27
N ALA A 79 -9.06 8.22 -17.82
CA ALA A 79 -9.20 7.16 -18.81
C ALA A 79 -9.95 5.95 -18.23
N LEU A 80 -9.70 5.59 -16.96
CA LEU A 80 -10.39 4.51 -16.26
C LEU A 80 -11.91 4.77 -16.13
N ALA A 81 -12.33 6.02 -15.93
CA ALA A 81 -13.74 6.39 -15.85
C ALA A 81 -14.47 6.15 -17.19
N THR A 82 -13.77 6.30 -18.31
CA THR A 82 -14.32 6.12 -19.67
C THR A 82 -14.17 4.70 -20.24
N TRP A 83 -13.58 3.77 -19.48
CA TRP A 83 -13.37 2.40 -19.93
C TRP A 83 -14.73 1.69 -20.21
N ALA A 84 -14.92 1.14 -21.42
CA ALA A 84 -16.11 0.35 -21.76
C ALA A 84 -16.26 -0.89 -20.87
#